data_AF-W5SXB6-F1
#
_entry.id   AF-W5SXB6-F1
#
_cell.length_a   1.000
_cell.length_b   1.000
_cell.length_c   1.000
_cell.angle_alpha   90.00
_cell.angle_beta   90.00
_cell.angle_gamma   90.00
#
_symmetry.space_group_name_H-M   'P 1'
#
loop_
_entity.id
_entity.type
_entity.pdbx_description
1 polymer ?
#
loop_
_entity_poly.entity_id
_entity_poly.type
_entity_poly.pdbx_seq_one_letter_code
_entity_poly.pdbx_strand_id
1 'polypeptide(L)'
;MNNLAYKTYRTEDLRMEFLNKGFTEAAVDFILLHNDNYNFEVLREKINSLEQQVLNVENNLKKDIEFVRMEFNNRLENLDTKINNVEKNLQKDILNIEKNLLKEMENNNTVLREEMKSNNTVLREEMKKDNAILLEKFDMSNKMLLEKLSVGNRMLTVITAIGIPIIISIIMSLISKFFIR
;
A
#
# COMPACT_ATOMS: atom_id res chain seq x y z
N MET A 1 14.13 -61.02 -70.36
CA MET A 1 13.16 -59.93 -70.13
C MET A 1 13.36 -58.91 -71.23
N ASN A 2 12.42 -58.82 -72.17
CA ASN A 2 12.52 -57.91 -73.31
C ASN A 2 12.19 -56.49 -72.85
N ASN A 3 13.11 -55.55 -73.12
CA ASN A 3 12.97 -54.15 -72.79
C ASN A 3 11.94 -53.50 -73.73
N LEU A 4 10.72 -53.23 -73.25
CA LEU A 4 9.75 -52.42 -73.99
C LEU A 4 10.21 -50.96 -73.93
N ALA A 5 10.95 -50.53 -74.96
CA ALA A 5 11.21 -49.12 -75.17
C ALA A 5 9.87 -48.42 -75.44
N TYR A 6 9.44 -47.54 -74.53
CA TYR A 6 8.33 -46.62 -74.79
C TYR A 6 8.76 -45.68 -75.92
N LYS A 7 8.23 -45.91 -77.13
CA LYS A 7 8.32 -44.94 -78.22
C LYS A 7 7.34 -43.81 -77.93
N THR A 8 7.85 -42.59 -77.80
CA THR A 8 7.01 -41.39 -77.83
C THR A 8 6.60 -41.15 -79.28
N TYR A 9 5.40 -41.58 -79.66
CA TYR A 9 4.85 -41.30 -80.98
C TYR A 9 4.24 -39.90 -80.99
N ARG A 10 4.48 -39.11 -82.05
CA ARG A 10 3.69 -37.89 -82.26
C ARG A 10 2.29 -38.31 -82.71
N THR A 11 1.27 -37.47 -82.45
CA THR A 11 -0.12 -37.73 -82.89
C THR A 11 -0.21 -38.03 -84.38
N GLU A 12 0.63 -37.40 -85.19
CA GLU A 12 0.73 -37.65 -86.63
C GLU A 12 1.28 -39.05 -86.97
N ASP A 13 2.26 -39.54 -86.20
CA ASP A 13 2.81 -40.89 -86.39
C ASP A 13 1.76 -41.95 -86.06
N LEU A 14 0.97 -41.73 -85.00
CA LEU A 14 -0.16 -42.58 -84.63
C LEU A 14 -1.27 -42.53 -85.69
N ARG A 15 -1.61 -41.33 -86.19
CA ARG A 15 -2.60 -41.13 -87.27
C ARG A 15 -2.24 -42.01 -88.47
N MET A 16 -1.00 -41.92 -88.93
CA MET A 16 -0.50 -42.68 -90.07
C MET A 16 -0.47 -44.20 -89.80
N GLU A 17 -0.13 -44.62 -88.58
CA GLU A 17 -0.14 -46.04 -88.21
C GLU A 17 -1.56 -46.64 -88.24
N PHE A 18 -2.57 -45.91 -87.76
CA PHE A 18 -3.96 -46.37 -87.82
C PHE A 18 -4.48 -46.41 -89.27
N LEU A 19 -4.20 -45.38 -90.08
CA LEU A 19 -4.58 -45.39 -91.50
C LEU A 19 -3.95 -46.57 -92.25
N ASN A 20 -2.66 -46.85 -92.01
CA ASN A 20 -1.95 -47.99 -92.62
C ASN A 20 -2.50 -49.35 -92.18
N LYS A 21 -3.12 -49.43 -91.00
CA LYS A 21 -3.81 -50.65 -90.52
C LYS A 21 -5.24 -50.79 -91.08
N GLY A 22 -5.66 -49.89 -91.97
CA GLY A 22 -6.95 -49.96 -92.66
C GLY A 22 -8.10 -49.27 -91.93
N PHE A 23 -7.83 -48.51 -90.87
CA PHE A 23 -8.86 -47.67 -90.26
C PHE A 23 -9.20 -46.50 -91.21
N THR A 24 -10.48 -46.13 -91.25
CA THR A 24 -10.90 -44.97 -92.03
C THR A 24 -10.43 -43.69 -91.35
N GLU A 25 -10.15 -42.65 -92.14
CA GLU A 25 -9.76 -41.34 -91.61
C GLU A 25 -10.75 -40.82 -90.57
N ALA A 26 -12.05 -40.99 -90.80
CA ALA A 26 -13.10 -40.63 -89.85
C ALA A 26 -12.99 -41.39 -88.51
N ALA A 27 -12.61 -42.68 -88.53
CA ALA A 27 -12.44 -43.46 -87.30
C ALA A 27 -11.16 -43.06 -86.54
N VAL A 28 -10.08 -42.78 -87.27
CA VAL A 28 -8.83 -42.29 -86.70
C VAL A 28 -9.02 -40.91 -86.08
N ASP A 29 -9.68 -40.00 -86.79
CA ASP A 29 -10.05 -38.67 -86.27
C ASP A 29 -10.94 -38.78 -85.05
N PHE A 30 -11.95 -39.67 -85.07
CA PHE A 30 -12.80 -39.90 -83.91
C PHE A 30 -11.98 -40.34 -82.69
N ILE A 31 -11.11 -41.33 -82.84
CA ILE A 31 -10.26 -41.86 -81.76
C ILE A 31 -9.31 -40.77 -81.26
N LEU A 32 -8.58 -40.09 -82.15
CA LEU A 32 -7.58 -39.09 -81.76
C LEU A 32 -8.20 -37.80 -81.20
N LEU A 33 -9.39 -37.38 -81.66
CA LEU A 33 -10.10 -36.23 -81.07
C LEU A 33 -10.77 -36.57 -79.73
N HIS A 34 -11.29 -37.80 -79.55
CA HIS A 34 -12.11 -38.14 -78.38
C HIS A 34 -11.34 -38.82 -77.26
N ASN A 35 -10.12 -39.31 -77.49
CA ASN A 35 -9.36 -40.02 -76.46
C ASN A 35 -8.84 -39.10 -75.34
N ASP A 36 -8.43 -37.88 -75.67
CA ASP A 36 -7.79 -37.00 -74.69
C ASP A 36 -8.75 -35.98 -74.06
N ASN A 37 -9.73 -35.44 -74.80
CA ASN A 37 -10.35 -34.17 -74.40
C ASN A 37 -11.38 -34.27 -73.24
N TYR A 38 -12.20 -35.33 -73.17
CA TYR A 38 -13.31 -35.39 -72.21
C TYR A 38 -12.86 -35.50 -70.74
N ASN A 39 -11.83 -36.31 -70.48
CA ASN A 39 -11.32 -36.49 -69.10
C ASN A 39 -10.57 -35.25 -68.59
N PHE A 40 -9.89 -34.51 -69.49
CA PHE A 40 -9.22 -33.25 -69.11
C PHE A 40 -10.21 -32.14 -68.80
N GLU A 41 -11.30 -31.99 -69.57
CA GLU A 41 -12.32 -30.99 -69.27
C GLU A 41 -13.04 -31.27 -67.95
N VAL A 42 -13.40 -32.54 -67.67
CA VAL A 42 -13.99 -32.92 -66.37
C VAL A 42 -13.02 -32.64 -65.21
N LEU A 43 -11.73 -32.92 -65.39
CA LEU A 43 -10.71 -32.63 -64.38
C LEU A 43 -10.56 -31.11 -64.16
N ARG A 44 -10.54 -30.33 -65.24
CA ARG A 44 -10.45 -28.87 -65.20
C ARG A 44 -11.63 -28.25 -64.44
N GLU A 45 -12.85 -28.70 -64.71
CA GLU A 45 -14.04 -28.23 -63.99
C GLU A 45 -13.99 -28.58 -62.50
N LYS A 46 -13.50 -29.77 -62.14
CA LYS A 46 -13.29 -30.15 -60.73
C LYS A 46 -12.22 -29.30 -60.06
N ILE A 47 -11.13 -28.98 -60.75
CA ILE A 47 -10.06 -28.10 -60.25
C ILE A 47 -10.63 -26.69 -60.01
N ASN A 48 -11.35 -26.14 -61.00
CA ASN A 48 -12.00 -24.83 -60.85
C ASN A 48 -12.99 -24.81 -59.67
N SER A 49 -13.80 -25.87 -59.51
CA SER A 49 -14.72 -25.98 -58.38
C SER A 49 -13.97 -26.05 -57.03
N LEU A 50 -12.87 -26.79 -56.97
CA LEU A 50 -12.05 -26.88 -55.77
C LEU A 50 -11.39 -25.53 -55.43
N GLU A 51 -10.87 -24.82 -56.42
CA GLU A 51 -10.31 -23.48 -56.24
C GLU A 51 -11.36 -22.52 -55.65
N GLN A 52 -12.61 -22.54 -56.15
CA GLN A 52 -13.68 -21.73 -55.59
C GLN A 52 -14.04 -22.12 -54.15
N GLN A 53 -14.03 -23.42 -53.83
CA GLN A 53 -14.25 -23.89 -52.46
C GLN A 53 -13.14 -23.41 -51.52
N VAL A 54 -11.87 -23.49 -51.95
CA VAL A 54 -10.72 -23.00 -51.17
C VAL A 54 -10.83 -21.50 -50.95
N LEU A 55 -11.12 -20.71 -51.99
CA LEU A 55 -11.31 -19.26 -51.85
C LEU A 55 -12.45 -18.91 -50.88
N ASN A 56 -13.55 -19.68 -50.90
CA ASN A 56 -14.65 -19.48 -49.98
C ASN A 56 -14.23 -19.77 -48.52
N VAL A 57 -13.49 -20.87 -48.29
CA VAL A 57 -12.94 -21.20 -46.97
C VAL A 57 -11.98 -20.11 -46.48
N GLU A 58 -11.05 -19.66 -47.32
CA GLU A 58 -10.11 -18.58 -46.97
C GLU A 58 -10.85 -17.28 -46.59
N ASN A 59 -11.88 -16.91 -47.35
CA ASN A 59 -12.67 -15.72 -47.06
C ASN A 59 -13.46 -15.84 -45.75
N ASN A 60 -13.98 -17.02 -45.44
CA ASN A 60 -14.69 -17.25 -44.18
C ASN A 60 -13.71 -17.20 -42.99
N LEU A 61 -12.55 -17.85 -43.11
CA LEU A 61 -11.51 -17.78 -42.07
C LEU A 61 -11.01 -16.36 -41.82
N LYS A 62 -10.83 -15.55 -42.88
CA LYS A 62 -10.49 -14.12 -42.73
C LYS A 62 -11.55 -13.35 -41.93
N LYS A 63 -12.83 -13.60 -42.21
CA LYS A 63 -13.94 -12.97 -41.47
C LYS A 63 -13.97 -13.41 -40.01
N ASP A 64 -13.77 -14.70 -39.74
CA ASP A 64 -13.76 -15.23 -38.38
C ASP A 64 -12.59 -14.65 -37.56
N ILE A 65 -11.41 -14.53 -38.17
CA ILE A 65 -10.23 -13.91 -37.54
C ILE A 65 -10.51 -12.43 -37.20
N GLU A 66 -11.06 -11.66 -38.15
CA GLU A 66 -11.39 -10.25 -37.90
C GLU A 66 -12.49 -10.11 -36.84
N PHE A 67 -13.48 -11.01 -36.82
CA PHE A 67 -14.51 -11.03 -35.79
C PHE A 67 -13.90 -11.28 -34.39
N VAL A 68 -13.06 -12.31 -34.25
CA VAL A 68 -12.39 -12.62 -32.98
C VAL A 68 -11.48 -11.47 -32.54
N ARG A 69 -10.75 -10.85 -33.48
CA ARG A 69 -9.91 -9.68 -33.20
C ARG A 69 -10.73 -8.51 -32.66
N MET A 70 -11.86 -8.22 -33.29
CA MET A 70 -12.77 -7.16 -32.85
C MET A 70 -13.34 -7.46 -31.45
N GLU A 71 -13.79 -8.70 -31.20
CA GLU A 71 -14.30 -9.08 -29.88
C GLU A 71 -13.23 -8.94 -28.79
N PHE A 72 -12.00 -9.36 -29.08
CA PHE A 72 -10.89 -9.25 -28.14
C PHE A 72 -10.56 -7.79 -27.81
N ASN A 73 -10.48 -6.92 -28.82
CA ASN A 73 -10.23 -5.49 -28.62
C ASN A 73 -11.34 -4.85 -27.76
N ASN A 74 -12.61 -5.15 -28.04
CA ASN A 74 -13.73 -4.64 -27.23
C ASN A 74 -13.63 -5.09 -25.76
N ARG A 75 -13.20 -6.34 -25.52
CA ARG A 75 -12.99 -6.85 -24.16
C ARG A 75 -11.84 -6.14 -23.45
N LEU A 76 -10.75 -5.84 -24.15
CA LEU A 76 -9.62 -5.07 -23.61
C LEU A 76 -10.04 -3.64 -23.25
N GLU A 77 -10.74 -2.94 -24.13
CA GLU A 77 -11.22 -1.57 -23.86
C GLU A 77 -12.17 -1.52 -22.65
N ASN A 78 -13.03 -2.53 -22.48
CA ASN A 78 -13.88 -2.67 -21.31
C ASN A 78 -13.07 -2.91 -20.03
N LEU A 79 -12.03 -3.75 -20.09
CA LEU A 79 -11.12 -3.96 -18.97
C LEU A 79 -10.38 -2.69 -18.59
N ASP A 80 -9.86 -1.93 -19.56
CA ASP A 80 -9.20 -0.65 -19.32
C ASP A 80 -10.16 0.35 -18.64
N THR A 81 -11.41 0.41 -19.10
CA THR A 81 -12.44 1.24 -18.49
C THR A 81 -12.71 0.84 -17.04
N LYS A 82 -12.80 -0.47 -16.75
CA LYS A 82 -12.98 -0.97 -15.38
C LYS A 82 -11.78 -0.67 -14.49
N ILE A 83 -10.56 -0.85 -14.99
CA ILE A 83 -9.32 -0.55 -14.27
C ILE A 83 -9.27 0.93 -13.91
N ASN A 84 -9.54 1.82 -14.87
CA ASN A 84 -9.58 3.26 -14.65
C ASN A 84 -10.62 3.67 -13.58
N ASN A 85 -11.78 3.01 -13.56
CA ASN A 85 -12.80 3.27 -12.55
C ASN A 85 -12.37 2.80 -11.16
N VAL A 86 -11.75 1.62 -11.06
CA VAL A 86 -11.19 1.12 -9.79
C VAL A 86 -10.09 2.04 -9.28
N GLU A 87 -9.18 2.49 -10.15
CA GLU A 87 -8.10 3.41 -9.80
C GLU A 87 -8.64 4.72 -9.23
N LYS A 88 -9.62 5.36 -9.90
CA LYS A 88 -10.26 6.59 -9.43
C LYS A 88 -10.94 6.42 -8.07
N ASN A 89 -11.62 5.30 -7.85
CA ASN A 89 -12.28 5.02 -6.58
C ASN A 89 -11.24 4.85 -5.45
N LEU A 90 -10.18 4.09 -5.69
CA LEU A 90 -9.10 3.90 -4.71
C LEU A 90 -8.40 5.21 -4.38
N GLN A 91 -8.13 6.06 -5.37
CA GLN A 91 -7.56 7.41 -5.14
C GLN A 91 -8.48 8.24 -4.22
N LYS A 92 -9.79 8.21 -4.44
CA LYS A 92 -10.77 8.91 -3.60
C LYS A 92 -10.79 8.37 -2.18
N ASP A 93 -10.76 7.05 -2.02
CA ASP A 93 -10.77 6.40 -0.70
C ASP A 93 -9.50 6.75 0.09
N ILE A 94 -8.34 6.73 -0.55
CA ILE A 94 -7.06 7.14 0.05
C ILE A 94 -7.13 8.59 0.54
N LEU A 95 -7.56 9.53 -0.31
CA LEU A 95 -7.69 10.93 0.06
C LEU A 95 -8.65 11.15 1.25
N ASN A 96 -9.74 10.37 1.30
CA ASN A 96 -10.69 10.45 2.41
C ASN A 96 -10.08 9.91 3.73
N ILE A 97 -9.33 8.80 3.66
CA ILE A 97 -8.60 8.25 4.81
C ILE A 97 -7.57 9.26 5.32
N GLU A 98 -6.74 9.83 4.44
CA GLU A 98 -5.73 10.83 4.80
C GLU A 98 -6.37 12.04 5.52
N LYS A 99 -7.47 12.57 4.98
CA LYS A 99 -8.19 13.69 5.58
C LYS A 99 -8.73 13.35 6.97
N ASN A 100 -9.27 12.15 7.16
CA ASN A 100 -9.81 11.71 8.45
C ASN A 100 -8.68 11.54 9.48
N LEU A 101 -7.56 10.95 9.09
CA LEU A 101 -6.39 10.80 9.96
C LEU A 101 -5.81 12.15 10.39
N LEU A 102 -5.70 13.10 9.46
CA LEU A 102 -5.25 14.46 9.78
C LEU A 102 -6.17 15.12 10.82
N LYS A 103 -7.49 15.02 10.62
CA LYS A 103 -8.47 15.57 11.56
C LYS A 103 -8.39 14.91 12.94
N GLU A 104 -8.20 13.59 13.00
CA GLU A 104 -8.06 12.86 14.26
C GLU A 104 -6.78 13.27 15.01
N MET A 105 -5.66 13.43 14.30
CA MET A 105 -4.42 13.93 14.88
C MET A 105 -4.56 15.36 15.41
N GLU A 106 -5.22 16.25 14.66
CA GLU A 106 -5.51 17.61 15.13
C GLU A 106 -6.35 17.61 16.41
N ASN A 107 -7.42 16.80 16.45
CA ASN A 107 -8.26 16.66 17.64
C ASN A 107 -7.46 16.13 18.84
N ASN A 108 -6.67 15.06 18.67
CA ASN A 108 -5.86 14.50 19.74
C ASN A 108 -4.83 15.52 20.26
N ASN A 109 -4.21 16.30 19.36
CA ASN A 109 -3.30 17.37 19.75
C ASN A 109 -4.02 18.48 20.54
N THR A 110 -5.25 18.84 20.17
CA THR A 110 -6.04 19.82 20.95
C THR A 110 -6.35 19.31 22.35
N VAL A 111 -6.79 18.05 22.48
CA VAL A 111 -7.11 17.42 23.76
C VAL A 111 -5.88 17.38 24.66
N LEU A 112 -4.74 16.88 24.15
CA LEU A 112 -3.49 16.84 24.91
C LEU A 112 -3.04 18.23 25.37
N ARG A 113 -3.22 19.26 24.54
CA ARG A 113 -2.88 20.64 24.90
C ARG A 113 -3.77 21.17 26.02
N GLU A 114 -5.05 20.84 26.02
CA GLU A 114 -6.01 21.22 27.06
C GLU A 114 -5.72 20.49 28.37
N GLU A 115 -5.47 19.19 28.33
CA GLU A 115 -5.07 18.39 29.50
C GLU A 115 -3.78 18.93 30.13
N MET A 116 -2.76 19.24 29.31
CA MET A 116 -1.51 19.82 29.81
C MET A 116 -1.72 21.19 30.46
N LYS A 117 -2.61 22.03 29.90
CA LYS A 117 -2.97 23.31 30.53
C LYS A 117 -3.65 23.09 31.88
N SER A 118 -4.63 22.17 31.94
CA SER A 118 -5.35 21.83 33.17
C SER A 118 -4.38 21.33 34.24
N ASN A 119 -3.54 20.35 33.93
CA ASN A 119 -2.53 19.81 34.85
C ASN A 119 -1.57 20.89 35.35
N ASN A 120 -1.11 21.79 34.48
CA ASN A 120 -0.27 22.91 34.88
C ASN A 120 -0.99 23.87 35.83
N THR A 121 -2.29 24.11 35.65
CA THR A 121 -3.07 24.93 36.58
C THR A 121 -3.21 24.27 37.94
N VAL A 122 -3.48 22.96 37.98
CA VAL A 122 -3.59 22.18 39.23
C VAL A 122 -2.26 22.22 39.98
N LEU A 123 -1.15 21.88 39.32
CA LEU A 123 0.18 21.91 39.91
C LEU A 123 0.55 23.30 40.47
N ARG A 124 0.16 24.38 39.77
CA ARG A 124 0.42 25.74 40.24
C ARG A 124 -0.36 26.06 41.52
N GLU A 125 -1.62 25.65 41.62
CA GLU A 125 -2.43 25.87 42.82
C GLU A 125 -1.96 25.01 44.00
N GLU A 126 -1.56 23.76 43.76
CA GLU A 126 -0.95 22.90 44.78
C GLU A 126 0.34 23.52 45.35
N MET A 127 1.26 23.97 44.48
CA MET A 127 2.48 24.65 44.93
C MET A 127 2.19 25.92 45.74
N LYS A 128 1.18 26.72 45.37
CA LYS A 128 0.80 27.90 46.15
C LYS A 128 0.30 27.51 47.53
N LYS A 129 -0.54 26.47 47.62
CA LYS A 129 -1.08 25.97 48.88
C LYS A 129 0.04 25.44 49.78
N ASP A 130 0.95 24.64 49.23
CA ASP A 130 2.08 24.08 49.97
C ASP A 130 3.02 25.20 50.47
N ASN A 131 3.29 26.21 49.64
CA ASN A 131 4.07 27.38 50.05
C ASN A 131 3.37 28.18 51.18
N ALA A 132 2.05 28.34 51.13
CA ALA A 132 1.30 29.01 52.19
C ALA A 132 1.38 28.24 53.53
N ILE A 133 1.23 26.90 53.48
CA ILE A 133 1.39 26.03 54.65
C ILE A 133 2.81 26.12 55.22
N LEU A 134 3.83 26.16 54.35
CA LEU A 134 5.22 26.28 54.76
C LEU A 134 5.48 27.62 55.49
N LEU A 135 4.96 28.73 54.96
CA LEU A 135 5.05 30.05 55.59
C LEU A 135 4.39 30.07 56.96
N GLU A 136 3.18 29.52 57.09
CA GLU A 136 2.47 29.43 58.38
C GLU A 136 3.28 28.62 59.41
N LYS A 137 3.84 27.47 59.01
CA LYS A 137 4.71 26.66 59.87
C LYS A 137 5.96 27.41 60.30
N PHE A 138 6.56 28.20 59.41
CA PHE A 138 7.72 29.03 59.73
C PHE A 138 7.37 30.11 60.76
N ASP A 139 6.25 30.81 60.58
CA ASP A 139 5.78 31.85 61.50
C ASP A 139 5.45 31.28 62.88
N MET A 140 4.77 30.13 62.95
CA MET A 140 4.52 29.42 64.21
C MET A 140 5.82 29.03 64.91
N SER A 141 6.80 28.54 64.16
CA SER A 141 8.10 28.14 64.70
C SER A 141 8.87 29.34 65.26
N ASN A 142 8.87 30.47 64.53
CA ASN A 142 9.50 31.70 64.98
C ASN A 142 8.84 32.26 66.24
N LYS A 143 7.50 32.27 66.31
CA LYS A 143 6.75 32.69 67.50
C LYS A 143 7.11 31.84 68.72
N MET A 144 7.18 30.52 68.55
CA MET A 144 7.55 29.59 69.62
C MET A 144 9.00 29.81 70.09
N LEU A 145 9.93 30.10 69.17
CA LEU A 145 11.31 30.42 69.51
C LEU A 145 11.40 31.71 70.34
N LEU A 146 10.69 32.77 69.93
CA LEU A 146 10.64 34.04 70.66
C LEU A 146 10.06 33.87 72.07
N GLU A 147 9.02 33.05 72.22
CA GLU A 147 8.46 32.73 73.52
C GLU A 147 9.49 32.01 74.42
N LYS A 148 10.17 31.00 73.89
CA LYS A 148 11.25 30.29 74.62
C LYS A 148 12.37 31.23 75.04
N LEU A 149 12.81 32.14 74.17
CA LEU A 149 13.85 33.13 74.49
C LEU A 149 13.38 34.11 75.56
N SER A 150 12.12 34.56 75.51
CA SER A 150 11.53 35.43 76.53
C SER A 150 11.49 34.76 77.90
N VAL A 151 11.04 33.50 77.97
CA VAL A 151 11.07 32.71 79.20
C VAL A 151 12.50 32.55 79.73
N GLY A 152 13.45 32.22 78.86
CA GLY A 152 14.87 32.13 79.20
C GLY A 152 15.42 33.45 79.77
N ASN A 153 15.06 34.59 79.17
CA ASN A 153 15.49 35.90 79.64
C ASN A 153 14.88 36.24 81.01
N ARG A 154 13.60 35.91 81.24
CA ARG A 154 12.96 36.06 82.56
C ARG A 154 13.65 35.20 83.62
N MET A 155 14.03 33.98 83.27
CA MET A 155 14.79 33.10 84.17
C MET A 155 16.17 33.67 84.52
N LEU A 156 16.87 34.22 83.53
CA LEU A 156 18.16 34.90 83.75
C LEU A 156 18.00 36.07 84.72
N THR A 157 16.98 36.92 84.53
CA THR A 157 16.67 38.04 85.44
C THR A 157 16.39 37.57 86.87
N VAL A 158 15.68 36.45 87.05
CA VAL A 158 15.45 35.87 88.39
C VAL A 158 16.75 35.40 89.03
N ILE A 159 17.63 34.72 88.26
CA ILE A 159 18.93 34.25 88.75
C ILE A 159 19.80 35.45 89.16
N THR A 160 19.84 36.51 88.36
CA THR A 160 20.66 37.68 88.67
C THR A 160 20.12 38.49 89.86
N ALA A 161 18.80 38.67 89.95
CA ALA A 161 18.19 39.47 91.01
C ALA A 161 18.12 38.74 92.36
N ILE A 162 17.88 37.43 92.38
CA ILE A 162 17.65 36.65 93.61
C ILE A 162 18.77 35.65 93.85
N GLY A 163 19.15 34.88 92.82
CA GLY A 163 20.13 33.80 92.95
C GLY A 163 21.54 34.31 93.30
N ILE A 164 22.04 35.32 92.59
CA ILE A 164 23.39 35.87 92.82
C ILE A 164 23.54 36.43 94.25
N PRO A 165 22.63 37.28 94.78
CA PRO A 165 22.72 37.73 96.17
C PRO A 165 22.77 36.59 97.19
N ILE A 166 21.91 35.56 97.02
CA ILE A 166 21.91 34.39 97.91
C ILE A 166 23.27 33.67 97.87
N ILE A 167 23.80 33.42 96.68
CA ILE A 167 25.11 32.78 96.50
C ILE A 167 26.22 33.61 97.17
N ILE A 168 26.23 34.93 96.96
CA ILE A 168 27.18 35.84 97.61
C ILE A 168 27.07 35.75 99.13
N SER A 169 25.86 35.77 99.69
CA SER A 169 25.63 35.64 101.13
C SER A 169 26.16 34.30 101.68
N ILE A 170 25.92 33.19 100.97
CA ILE A 170 26.44 31.87 101.36
C ILE A 170 27.97 31.85 101.36
N ILE A 171 28.60 32.36 100.30
CA ILE A 171 30.07 32.44 100.18
C ILE A 171 30.64 33.28 101.32
N MET A 172 30.06 34.45 101.60
CA MET A 172 30.54 35.34 102.65
C MET A 172 30.39 34.72 104.05
N SER A 173 29.32 33.97 104.30
CA SER A 173 29.13 33.19 105.53
C SER A 173 30.17 32.08 105.71
N LEU A 174 30.58 31.41 104.63
CA LEU A 174 31.64 30.40 104.67
C LEU A 174 33.01 31.04 104.94
N ILE A 175 33.34 32.15 104.26
CA ILE A 175 34.60 32.88 104.48
C ILE A 175 34.72 33.34 105.93
N SER A 176 33.67 33.93 106.51
CA SER A 176 33.70 34.38 107.90
C SER A 176 33.89 33.24 108.89
N LYS A 177 33.30 32.07 108.63
CA LYS A 177 33.43 30.88 109.48
C LYS A 177 34.84 30.26 109.45
N PHE A 178 35.55 30.34 108.33
CA PHE A 178 36.87 29.70 108.15
C PHE A 178 38.06 30.66 108.33
N PHE A 179 37.91 31.96 108.10
CA PHE A 179 39.03 32.93 108.08
C PHE A 179 38.94 34.06 109.12
N ILE A 180 37.79 34.25 109.79
CA ILE A 180 37.60 35.33 110.79
C ILE A 180 37.47 34.73 112.22
N ARG A 181 38.18 33.63 112.49
CA ARG A 181 38.29 33.06 113.84
C ARG A 181 39.72 33.15 114.33
#